data_AF-A0A3D3KJP0-F1
#
_entry.id   AF-A0A3D3KJP0-F1
#
_cell.length_a   1.000
_cell.length_b   1.000
_cell.length_c   1.000
_cell.angle_alpha   90.00
_cell.angle_beta   90.00
_cell.angle_gamma   90.00
#
_symmetry.space_group_name_H-M   'P 1'
#
loop_
_entity.id
_entity.type
_entity.pdbx_description
1 polymer ?
#
loop_
_entity_poly.entity_id
_entity_poly.type
_entity_poly.pdbx_seq_one_letter_code
_entity_poly.pdbx_strand_id
1 'polypeptide(L)'
;MVNNKRRLTISDAIIFLVLLFPLLHGCGSDDEGKLKEELKKETEKREEISQKYKDALNQLSEEKKRTKQLEDLLLALGEKLDLEGKSLPDELAKLKEEKTKGAQKKPGEGSSPKQAVEKLIELGDEFYSKDDYAAAIEVYTSATQIAADDVNLYQRLGRSFIKSEQYDKAIPVYEKIIKLLGKHGPKEELRQAHNNLGWLYTQEGRYNEAELAYIRAIKADPEYANAYYNLGLLYDLHLNDELGAIEAFERYIELGGEKSDAASKRLKEIRER
;
A
#
# COMPACT_ATOMS: atom_id res chain seq x y z
N MET A 1 12.86 2.86 58.32
CA MET A 1 11.78 1.86 58.10
C MET A 1 10.87 2.37 57.00
N VAL A 2 10.97 1.81 55.79
CA VAL A 2 10.14 2.21 54.64
C VAL A 2 8.76 1.56 54.78
N ASN A 3 7.73 2.39 54.87
CA ASN A 3 6.34 1.99 55.08
C ASN A 3 5.74 1.52 53.74
N ASN A 4 5.81 0.22 53.48
CA ASN A 4 5.34 -0.40 52.24
C ASN A 4 3.82 -0.64 52.30
N LYS A 5 3.01 0.42 52.16
CA LYS A 5 1.55 0.29 51.98
C LYS A 5 1.26 -0.18 50.55
N ARG A 6 1.20 -1.50 50.33
CA ARG A 6 0.57 -2.07 49.13
C ARG A 6 -0.85 -1.52 49.05
N ARG A 7 -1.14 -0.69 48.05
CA ARG A 7 -2.52 -0.28 47.75
C ARG A 7 -3.27 -1.54 47.29
N LEU A 8 -4.29 -1.95 48.04
CA LEU A 8 -5.21 -3.01 47.59
C LEU A 8 -5.76 -2.60 46.23
N THR A 9 -5.59 -3.47 45.25
CA THR A 9 -6.21 -3.31 43.94
C THR A 9 -7.67 -3.75 44.03
N ILE A 10 -8.50 -3.31 43.10
CA ILE A 10 -9.90 -3.78 42.99
C ILE A 10 -9.93 -5.32 42.82
N SER A 11 -8.87 -5.92 42.27
CA SER A 11 -8.69 -7.38 42.18
C SER A 11 -8.55 -8.03 43.55
N ASP A 12 -7.80 -7.42 44.47
CA ASP A 12 -7.65 -7.92 45.83
C ASP A 12 -8.99 -7.88 46.58
N ALA A 13 -9.82 -6.85 46.34
CA ALA A 13 -11.12 -6.68 46.96
C ALA A 13 -12.21 -7.66 46.45
N ILE A 14 -12.21 -7.97 45.14
CA ILE A 14 -13.16 -8.93 44.54
C ILE A 14 -12.79 -10.37 44.95
N ILE A 15 -11.50 -10.71 44.95
CA ILE A 15 -11.03 -12.01 45.47
C ILE A 15 -11.39 -12.15 46.95
N PHE A 16 -11.25 -11.08 47.75
CA PHE A 16 -11.69 -11.06 49.14
C PHE A 16 -13.19 -11.31 49.28
N LEU A 17 -14.02 -10.62 48.47
CA LEU A 17 -15.47 -10.76 48.51
C LEU A 17 -15.92 -12.16 48.11
N VAL A 18 -15.38 -12.75 47.03
CA VAL A 18 -15.78 -14.09 46.56
C VAL A 18 -15.31 -15.21 47.50
N LEU A 19 -14.15 -15.06 48.16
CA LEU A 19 -13.66 -16.05 49.11
C LEU A 19 -14.36 -15.98 50.49
N LEU A 20 -14.84 -14.80 50.90
CA LEU A 20 -15.55 -14.61 52.19
C LEU A 20 -17.07 -14.76 52.10
N PHE A 21 -17.68 -14.58 50.93
CA PHE A 21 -19.14 -14.67 50.77
C PHE A 21 -19.74 -16.02 51.19
N PRO A 22 -19.14 -17.19 50.84
CA PRO A 22 -19.66 -18.50 51.23
C PRO A 22 -19.55 -18.75 52.75
N LEU A 23 -18.48 -18.22 53.36
CA LEU A 23 -18.21 -18.36 54.80
C LEU A 23 -19.17 -17.57 55.68
N LEU A 24 -19.80 -16.52 55.14
CA LEU A 24 -20.68 -15.62 55.90
C LEU A 24 -22.18 -15.95 55.78
N HIS A 25 -22.62 -16.67 54.74
CA HIS A 25 -24.05 -16.78 54.43
C HIS A 25 -24.60 -18.22 54.24
N GLY A 26 -23.79 -19.27 54.33
CA GLY A 26 -24.28 -20.65 54.21
C GLY A 26 -24.97 -20.90 52.86
N CYS A 27 -24.21 -20.76 51.77
CA CYS A 27 -24.71 -20.90 50.40
C CYS A 27 -24.84 -22.38 49.98
N GLY A 28 -25.89 -22.74 49.24
CA GLY A 28 -26.06 -24.07 48.64
C GLY A 28 -25.17 -24.28 47.41
N SER A 29 -24.87 -25.53 47.05
CA SER A 29 -23.94 -25.92 45.97
C SER A 29 -24.21 -25.26 44.61
N ASP A 30 -25.48 -24.94 44.32
CA ASP A 30 -25.91 -24.39 43.03
C ASP A 30 -25.59 -22.89 42.89
N ASP A 31 -25.55 -22.15 44.00
CA ASP A 31 -25.21 -20.72 44.01
C ASP A 31 -23.69 -20.51 43.93
N GLU A 32 -22.91 -21.43 44.51
CA GLU A 32 -21.44 -21.45 44.38
C GLU A 32 -21.01 -21.72 42.92
N GLY A 33 -21.71 -22.62 42.21
CA GLY A 33 -21.48 -22.90 40.80
C GLY A 33 -21.72 -21.69 39.90
N LYS A 34 -22.83 -20.97 40.11
CA LYS A 34 -23.16 -19.73 39.37
C LYS A 34 -22.13 -18.63 39.61
N LEU A 35 -21.72 -18.41 40.86
CA LEU A 35 -20.69 -17.43 41.20
C LEU A 35 -19.34 -17.75 40.52
N LYS A 36 -18.94 -19.03 40.47
CA LYS A 36 -17.72 -19.45 39.78
C LYS A 36 -17.80 -19.20 38.28
N GLU A 37 -18.96 -19.41 37.65
CA GLU A 37 -19.15 -19.16 36.23
C GLU A 37 -19.17 -17.66 35.88
N GLU A 38 -19.80 -16.83 36.71
CA GLU A 38 -19.75 -15.37 36.57
C GLU A 38 -18.33 -14.82 36.75
N LEU A 39 -17.60 -15.31 37.77
CA LEU A 39 -16.20 -14.95 37.97
C LEU A 39 -15.35 -15.30 36.76
N LYS A 40 -15.55 -16.50 36.17
CA LYS A 40 -14.85 -16.94 34.97
C LYS A 40 -15.11 -16.00 33.78
N LYS A 41 -16.39 -15.66 33.52
CA LYS A 41 -16.75 -14.72 32.43
C LYS A 41 -16.14 -13.34 32.63
N GLU A 42 -16.09 -12.87 33.87
CA GLU A 42 -15.49 -11.57 34.21
C GLU A 42 -13.96 -11.58 34.08
N THR A 43 -13.30 -12.70 34.41
CA THR A 43 -11.86 -12.87 34.18
C THR A 43 -11.51 -12.91 32.70
N GLU A 44 -12.28 -13.63 31.87
CA GLU A 44 -12.07 -13.70 30.41
C GLU A 44 -12.22 -12.31 29.76
N LYS A 45 -13.26 -11.55 30.14
CA LYS A 45 -13.45 -10.16 29.67
C LYS A 45 -12.27 -9.26 30.06
N ARG A 46 -11.75 -9.41 31.27
CA ARG A 46 -10.59 -8.62 31.72
C ARG A 46 -9.32 -8.96 30.96
N GLU A 47 -9.10 -10.23 30.67
CA GLU A 47 -7.98 -10.68 29.84
C GLU A 47 -8.09 -10.12 28.43
N GLU A 48 -9.28 -10.13 27.83
CA GLU A 48 -9.54 -9.54 26.52
C GLU A 48 -9.24 -8.02 26.50
N ILE A 49 -9.71 -7.29 27.51
CA ILE A 49 -9.45 -5.84 27.65
C ILE A 49 -7.95 -5.57 27.86
N SER A 50 -7.28 -6.36 28.70
CA SER A 50 -5.84 -6.26 28.95
C SER A 50 -5.03 -6.51 27.67
N GLN A 51 -5.43 -7.49 26.87
CA GLN A 51 -4.80 -7.78 25.60
C GLN A 51 -5.01 -6.64 24.60
N LYS A 52 -6.25 -6.15 24.44
CA LYS A 52 -6.55 -4.97 23.61
C LYS A 52 -5.71 -3.75 24.01
N TYR A 53 -5.49 -3.53 25.31
CA TYR A 53 -4.68 -2.43 25.81
C TYR A 53 -3.18 -2.60 25.47
N LYS A 54 -2.64 -3.82 25.61
CA LYS A 54 -1.26 -4.12 25.19
C LYS A 54 -1.08 -3.95 23.68
N ASP A 55 -2.04 -4.41 22.89
CA ASP A 55 -2.03 -4.28 21.44
C ASP A 55 -2.05 -2.80 21.04
N ALA A 56 -2.90 -1.99 21.69
CA ALA A 56 -2.93 -0.54 21.47
C ALA A 56 -1.63 0.17 21.88
N LEU A 57 -0.99 -0.22 22.99
CA LEU A 57 0.31 0.32 23.39
C LEU A 57 1.43 -0.04 22.40
N ASN A 58 1.44 -1.28 21.92
CA ASN A 58 2.40 -1.73 20.91
C ASN A 58 2.17 -0.98 19.59
N GLN A 59 0.93 -0.82 19.16
CA GLN A 59 0.57 0.00 17.99
C GLN A 59 1.08 1.44 18.14
N LEU A 60 0.84 2.07 19.29
CA LEU A 60 1.30 3.43 19.57
C LEU A 60 2.83 3.54 19.56
N SER A 61 3.54 2.53 20.09
CA SER A 61 5.01 2.47 20.05
C SER A 61 5.55 2.35 18.62
N GLU A 62 4.94 1.49 17.80
CA GLU A 62 5.32 1.33 16.40
C GLU A 62 4.98 2.57 15.56
N GLU A 63 3.85 3.22 15.81
CA GLU A 63 3.53 4.50 15.17
C GLU A 63 4.57 5.57 15.49
N LYS A 64 4.97 5.70 16.76
CA LYS A 64 6.00 6.66 17.17
C LYS A 64 7.33 6.40 16.46
N LYS A 65 7.70 5.13 16.29
CA LYS A 65 8.91 4.74 15.55
C LYS A 65 8.80 5.12 14.07
N ARG A 66 7.66 4.86 13.44
CA ARG A 66 7.38 5.25 12.04
C ARG A 66 7.45 6.75 11.85
N THR A 67 6.87 7.55 12.76
CA THR A 67 6.94 9.02 12.70
C THR A 67 8.38 9.52 12.73
N LYS A 68 9.22 8.98 13.62
CA LYS A 68 10.63 9.35 13.66
C LYS A 68 11.38 8.98 12.37
N GLN A 69 11.14 7.77 11.85
CA GLN A 69 11.75 7.33 10.59
C GLN A 69 11.37 8.24 9.42
N LEU A 70 10.11 8.64 9.37
CA LEU A 70 9.58 9.59 8.40
C LEU A 70 10.23 10.98 8.53
N GLU A 71 10.37 11.53 9.74
CA GLU A 71 11.01 12.84 9.94
C GLU A 71 12.46 12.84 9.44
N ASP A 72 13.20 11.78 9.73
CA ASP A 72 14.60 11.65 9.29
C ASP A 72 14.69 11.48 7.77
N LEU A 73 13.74 10.75 7.18
CA LEU A 73 13.65 10.55 5.73
C LEU A 73 13.24 11.83 4.98
N LEU A 74 12.27 12.59 5.50
CA LEU A 74 11.86 13.88 4.95
C LEU A 74 13.01 14.88 4.97
N LEU A 75 13.79 14.90 6.06
CA LEU A 75 14.96 15.77 6.17
C LEU A 75 16.03 15.41 5.13
N ALA A 76 16.34 14.12 4.97
CA ALA A 76 17.31 13.63 3.99
C ALA A 76 16.86 13.91 2.55
N LEU A 77 15.57 13.71 2.25
CA LEU A 77 14.97 14.05 0.95
C LEU A 77 15.04 15.56 0.68
N GLY A 78 14.81 16.35 1.73
CA GLY A 78 14.98 17.79 1.75
C GLY A 78 16.36 18.22 1.28
N GLU A 79 17.38 17.75 1.97
CA GLU A 79 18.77 18.07 1.64
C GLU A 79 19.14 17.62 0.21
N LYS A 80 18.66 16.45 -0.22
CA LYS A 80 18.95 15.92 -1.56
C LYS A 80 18.36 16.79 -2.67
N LEU A 81 17.09 17.18 -2.59
CA LEU A 81 16.44 17.99 -3.64
C LEU A 81 16.94 19.44 -3.63
N ASP A 82 17.24 20.02 -2.44
CA ASP A 82 17.85 21.35 -2.33
C ASP A 82 19.25 21.39 -2.98
N LEU A 83 20.06 20.33 -2.79
CA LEU A 83 21.37 20.19 -3.43
C LEU A 83 21.28 20.07 -4.97
N GLU A 84 20.16 19.58 -5.49
CA GLU A 84 19.85 19.54 -6.93
C GLU A 84 19.24 20.86 -7.46
N GLY A 85 19.10 21.89 -6.61
CA GLY A 85 18.54 23.18 -6.99
C GLY A 85 17.02 23.17 -7.19
N LYS A 86 16.33 22.11 -6.74
CA LYS A 86 14.88 21.95 -6.80
C LYS A 86 14.30 22.45 -5.48
N SER A 87 13.78 23.67 -5.45
CA SER A 87 13.30 24.30 -4.20
C SER A 87 12.24 23.42 -3.53
N LEU A 88 12.48 23.01 -2.29
CA LEU A 88 11.48 22.30 -1.51
C LEU A 88 10.26 23.17 -1.14
N PRO A 89 9.09 22.55 -0.93
CA PRO A 89 7.92 23.25 -0.42
C PRO A 89 8.16 23.80 0.99
N ASP A 90 7.45 24.87 1.33
CA ASP A 90 7.38 25.52 2.65
C ASP A 90 7.22 24.56 3.84
N GLU A 91 6.78 23.32 3.60
CA GLU A 91 6.61 22.29 4.62
C GLU A 91 7.92 21.69 5.14
N LEU A 92 9.00 21.62 4.35
CA LEU A 92 10.30 21.19 4.90
C LEU A 92 10.86 22.24 5.86
N ALA A 93 10.63 23.53 5.55
CA ALA A 93 10.97 24.62 6.46
C ALA A 93 10.17 24.51 7.76
N LYS A 94 8.86 24.21 7.70
CA LYS A 94 8.02 23.96 8.88
C LYS A 94 8.46 22.74 9.69
N LEU A 95 8.86 21.64 9.06
CA LEU A 95 9.39 20.44 9.73
C LEU A 95 10.70 20.71 10.45
N LYS A 96 11.64 21.44 9.82
CA LYS A 96 12.88 21.90 10.46
C LYS A 96 12.56 22.81 11.66
N GLU A 97 11.59 23.72 11.50
CA GLU A 97 11.14 24.61 12.56
C GLU A 97 10.47 23.84 13.72
N GLU A 98 9.66 22.81 13.45
CA GLU A 98 9.06 21.94 14.46
C GLU A 98 10.09 21.07 15.19
N LYS A 99 11.12 20.55 14.50
CA LYS A 99 12.24 19.81 15.12
C LYS A 99 13.04 20.70 16.07
N THR A 100 13.22 21.99 15.72
CA THR A 100 13.86 22.98 16.60
C THR A 100 12.97 23.47 17.75
N LYS A 101 11.64 23.49 17.56
CA LYS A 101 10.65 23.83 18.60
C LYS A 101 10.23 22.63 19.47
N GLY A 102 10.63 21.41 19.09
CA GLY A 102 10.23 20.12 19.68
C GLY A 102 10.70 19.84 21.11
N ALA A 103 11.44 20.75 21.76
CA ALA A 103 11.71 20.64 23.19
C ALA A 103 10.50 20.98 24.08
N GLN A 104 9.37 21.44 23.52
CA GLN A 104 8.22 21.92 24.33
C GLN A 104 6.80 21.48 23.89
N LYS A 105 6.60 20.60 22.89
CA LYS A 105 5.24 20.13 22.54
C LYS A 105 4.83 18.87 23.31
N LYS A 106 3.59 18.86 23.81
CA LYS A 106 2.96 17.75 24.54
C LYS A 106 2.83 16.51 23.63
N PRO A 107 2.91 15.29 24.20
CA PRO A 107 2.75 14.04 23.45
C PRO A 107 1.29 13.92 23.00
N GLY A 108 1.01 14.25 21.74
CA GLY A 108 -0.34 14.19 21.17
C GLY A 108 -0.54 15.01 19.88
N GLU A 109 0.32 15.98 19.57
CA GLU A 109 0.22 16.85 18.38
C GLU A 109 1.29 16.53 17.31
N GLY A 110 1.70 15.27 17.17
CA GLY A 110 2.51 14.81 16.05
C GLY A 110 1.60 14.27 14.94
N SER A 111 1.74 14.75 13.71
CA SER A 111 1.01 14.22 12.56
C SER A 111 1.19 12.70 12.46
N SER A 112 0.09 11.96 12.29
CA SER A 112 0.15 10.49 12.23
C SER A 112 0.98 10.04 11.01
N PRO A 113 1.60 8.84 11.03
CA PRO A 113 2.32 8.30 9.86
C PRO A 113 1.50 8.35 8.57
N LYS A 114 0.18 8.17 8.68
CA LYS A 114 -0.77 8.28 7.57
C LYS A 114 -0.84 9.69 6.98
N GLN A 115 -0.97 10.72 7.83
CA GLN A 115 -1.03 12.12 7.38
C GLN A 115 0.25 12.56 6.68
N ALA A 116 1.38 12.01 7.07
CA ALA A 116 2.65 12.37 6.44
C ALA A 116 2.92 11.63 5.13
N VAL A 117 2.47 10.37 5.01
CA VAL A 117 2.45 9.69 3.70
C VAL A 117 1.57 10.46 2.71
N GLU A 118 0.42 10.98 3.16
CA GLU A 118 -0.46 11.80 2.34
C GLU A 118 0.24 13.07 1.84
N LYS A 119 0.99 13.77 2.69
CA LYS A 119 1.81 14.92 2.27
C LYS A 119 2.91 14.55 1.26
N LEU A 120 3.58 13.40 1.46
CA LEU A 120 4.56 12.91 0.48
C LEU A 120 3.89 12.60 -0.86
N ILE A 121 2.67 12.06 -0.86
CA ILE A 121 1.90 11.85 -2.07
C ILE A 121 1.60 13.18 -2.77
N GLU A 122 1.11 14.18 -2.03
CA GLU A 122 0.84 15.52 -2.57
C GLU A 122 2.08 16.16 -3.20
N LEU A 123 3.23 16.07 -2.53
CA LEU A 123 4.51 16.56 -3.06
C LEU A 123 4.95 15.80 -4.31
N GLY A 124 4.86 14.47 -4.29
CA GLY A 124 5.19 13.66 -5.46
C GLY A 124 4.30 14.00 -6.66
N ASP A 125 3.00 14.22 -6.41
CA ASP A 125 2.02 14.63 -7.42
C ASP A 125 2.34 16.01 -8.00
N GLU A 126 2.80 16.94 -7.16
CA GLU A 126 3.25 18.26 -7.61
C GLU A 126 4.44 18.14 -8.56
N PHE A 127 5.49 17.40 -8.19
CA PHE A 127 6.64 17.17 -9.07
C PHE A 127 6.25 16.46 -10.36
N TYR A 128 5.39 15.43 -10.26
CA TYR A 128 4.89 14.71 -11.43
C TYR A 128 4.13 15.64 -12.39
N SER A 129 3.31 16.56 -11.86
CA SER A 129 2.54 17.52 -12.67
C SER A 129 3.41 18.56 -13.39
N LYS A 130 4.62 18.83 -12.88
CA LYS A 130 5.63 19.70 -13.48
C LYS A 130 6.60 18.94 -14.40
N ASP A 131 6.30 17.67 -14.70
CA ASP A 131 7.14 16.75 -15.45
C ASP A 131 8.54 16.50 -14.84
N ASP A 132 8.76 16.87 -13.57
CA ASP A 132 9.97 16.50 -12.81
C ASP A 132 9.82 15.08 -12.25
N TYR A 133 9.83 14.12 -13.17
CA TYR A 133 9.64 12.71 -12.83
C TYR A 133 10.77 12.18 -11.95
N ALA A 134 11.98 12.73 -12.02
CA ALA A 134 13.08 12.35 -11.16
C ALA A 134 12.80 12.69 -9.69
N ALA A 135 12.33 13.91 -9.40
CA ALA A 135 11.93 14.28 -8.05
C ALA A 135 10.69 13.51 -7.58
N ALA A 136 9.70 13.30 -8.45
CA ALA A 136 8.53 12.48 -8.14
C ALA A 136 8.92 11.04 -7.74
N ILE A 137 9.85 10.42 -8.47
CA ILE A 137 10.37 9.07 -8.15
C ILE A 137 10.99 9.04 -6.76
N GLU A 138 11.84 10.01 -6.41
CA GLU A 138 12.50 10.09 -5.11
C GLU A 138 11.47 10.22 -3.97
N VAL A 139 10.47 11.09 -4.16
CA VAL A 139 9.41 11.32 -3.18
C VAL A 139 8.49 10.10 -3.03
N TYR A 140 8.04 9.49 -4.12
CA TYR A 140 7.20 8.29 -4.03
C TYR A 140 7.98 7.09 -3.49
N THR A 141 9.26 6.93 -3.86
CA THR A 141 10.14 5.88 -3.30
C THR A 141 10.20 6.04 -1.78
N SER A 142 10.42 7.26 -1.31
CA SER A 142 10.39 7.61 0.11
C SER A 142 9.07 7.25 0.78
N ALA A 143 7.92 7.57 0.16
CA ALA A 143 6.60 7.22 0.67
C ALA A 143 6.39 5.70 0.77
N THR A 144 6.87 4.92 -0.20
CA THR A 144 6.76 3.45 -0.18
C THR A 144 7.58 2.79 0.92
N GLN A 145 8.61 3.44 1.47
CA GLN A 145 9.36 2.92 2.63
C GLN A 145 8.52 2.96 3.91
N ILE A 146 7.51 3.82 3.96
CA ILE A 146 6.63 4.02 5.11
C ILE A 146 5.34 3.21 4.95
N ALA A 147 4.75 3.24 3.75
CA ALA A 147 3.55 2.51 3.39
C ALA A 147 3.86 1.45 2.31
N ALA A 148 4.56 0.40 2.73
CA ALA A 148 5.12 -0.62 1.83
C ALA A 148 4.08 -1.57 1.20
N ASP A 149 2.82 -1.48 1.61
CA ASP A 149 1.67 -2.26 1.16
C ASP A 149 0.64 -1.42 0.38
N ASP A 150 0.85 -0.12 0.21
CA ASP A 150 -0.06 0.76 -0.53
C ASP A 150 0.15 0.64 -2.06
N VAL A 151 -0.79 -0.05 -2.72
CA VAL A 151 -0.79 -0.24 -4.17
C VAL A 151 -0.81 1.08 -4.95
N ASN A 152 -1.51 2.10 -4.47
CA ASN A 152 -1.63 3.39 -5.16
C ASN A 152 -0.27 4.10 -5.22
N LEU A 153 0.49 4.05 -4.13
CA LEU A 153 1.86 4.57 -4.10
C LEU A 153 2.76 3.91 -5.15
N TYR A 154 2.72 2.57 -5.25
CA TYR A 154 3.49 1.88 -6.28
C TYR A 154 3.00 2.19 -7.69
N GLN A 155 1.69 2.40 -7.90
CA GLN A 155 1.16 2.84 -9.21
C GLN A 155 1.72 4.21 -9.60
N ARG A 156 1.79 5.16 -8.66
CA ARG A 156 2.38 6.50 -8.88
C ARG A 156 3.88 6.40 -9.18
N LEU A 157 4.61 5.61 -8.40
CA LEU A 157 6.03 5.35 -8.62
C LEU A 157 6.30 4.71 -9.99
N GLY A 158 5.56 3.66 -10.34
CA GLY A 158 5.68 2.96 -11.61
C GLY A 158 5.39 3.85 -12.81
N ARG A 159 4.34 4.68 -12.73
CA ARG A 159 4.04 5.69 -13.75
C ARG A 159 5.13 6.74 -13.89
N SER A 160 5.75 7.15 -12.79
CA SER A 160 6.85 8.11 -12.80
C SER A 160 8.09 7.52 -13.49
N PHE A 161 8.43 6.26 -13.22
CA PHE A 161 9.48 5.56 -13.94
C PHE A 161 9.19 5.45 -15.44
N ILE A 162 7.97 5.07 -15.83
CA ILE A 162 7.53 5.03 -17.24
C ILE A 162 7.72 6.39 -17.92
N LYS A 163 7.28 7.47 -17.26
CA LYS A 163 7.39 8.83 -17.80
C LYS A 163 8.82 9.33 -17.92
N SER A 164 9.72 8.83 -17.06
CA SER A 164 11.17 9.05 -17.17
C SER A 164 11.89 8.06 -18.08
N GLU A 165 11.16 7.20 -18.80
CA GLU A 165 11.70 6.16 -19.69
C GLU A 165 12.63 5.14 -19.01
N GLN A 166 12.55 5.01 -17.69
CA GLN A 166 13.31 4.04 -16.89
C GLN A 166 12.51 2.73 -16.75
N TYR A 167 12.36 2.01 -17.87
CA TYR A 167 11.50 0.81 -17.95
C TYR A 167 12.02 -0.36 -17.11
N ASP A 168 13.34 -0.56 -17.10
CA ASP A 168 14.04 -1.54 -16.26
C ASP A 168 13.66 -1.41 -14.76
N LYS A 169 13.54 -0.17 -14.27
CA LYS A 169 13.13 0.13 -12.89
C LYS A 169 11.62 0.07 -12.67
N ALA A 170 10.81 0.34 -13.70
CA ALA A 170 9.36 0.24 -13.62
C ALA A 170 8.87 -1.22 -13.48
N ILE A 171 9.53 -2.17 -14.15
CA ILE A 171 9.18 -3.60 -14.11
C ILE A 171 9.03 -4.14 -12.68
N PRO A 172 10.05 -4.06 -11.79
CA PRO A 172 9.93 -4.60 -10.44
C PRO A 172 8.86 -3.88 -9.59
N VAL A 173 8.53 -2.62 -9.91
CA VAL A 173 7.43 -1.89 -9.27
C VAL A 173 6.08 -2.50 -9.65
N TYR A 174 5.85 -2.79 -10.93
CA TYR A 174 4.61 -3.45 -11.38
C TYR A 174 4.51 -4.91 -10.91
N GLU A 175 5.62 -5.63 -10.83
CA GLU A 175 5.64 -6.97 -10.22
C GLU A 175 5.26 -6.92 -8.73
N LYS A 176 5.72 -5.91 -7.99
CA LYS A 176 5.33 -5.65 -6.61
C LYS A 176 3.84 -5.33 -6.49
N ILE A 177 3.28 -4.52 -7.39
CA ILE A 177 1.82 -4.24 -7.45
C ILE A 177 1.03 -5.54 -7.59
N ILE A 178 1.40 -6.38 -8.58
CA ILE A 178 0.72 -7.67 -8.82
C ILE A 178 0.81 -8.58 -7.59
N LYS A 179 1.98 -8.61 -6.93
CA LYS A 179 2.17 -9.39 -5.69
C LYS A 179 1.29 -8.89 -4.54
N LEU A 180 1.14 -7.57 -4.39
CA LEU A 180 0.29 -6.97 -3.35
C LEU A 180 -1.19 -7.22 -3.60
N LEU A 181 -1.64 -7.12 -4.86
CA LEU A 181 -3.02 -7.43 -5.24
C LEU A 181 -3.34 -8.91 -5.04
N GLY A 182 -2.39 -9.79 -5.34
CA GLY A 182 -2.57 -11.24 -5.25
C GLY A 182 -3.57 -11.78 -6.28
N LYS A 183 -3.79 -13.11 -6.26
CA LYS A 183 -4.64 -13.79 -7.26
C LYS A 183 -6.11 -13.36 -7.22
N HIS A 184 -6.60 -12.92 -6.06
CA HIS A 184 -7.98 -12.48 -5.83
C HIS A 184 -8.08 -10.96 -5.65
N GLY A 185 -7.05 -10.22 -6.08
CA GLY A 185 -7.09 -8.77 -6.10
C GLY A 185 -8.20 -8.24 -7.02
N PRO A 186 -8.57 -6.96 -6.86
CA PRO A 186 -9.60 -6.38 -7.70
C PRO A 186 -9.19 -6.44 -9.18
N LYS A 187 -10.16 -6.89 -9.98
CA LYS A 187 -10.02 -7.28 -11.39
C LYS A 187 -9.42 -6.15 -12.23
N GLU A 188 -9.89 -4.92 -11.99
CA GLU A 188 -9.52 -3.70 -12.69
C GLU A 188 -8.01 -3.38 -12.53
N GLU A 189 -7.50 -3.46 -11.32
CA GLU A 189 -6.12 -3.17 -11.00
C GLU A 189 -5.19 -4.28 -11.51
N LEU A 190 -5.61 -5.55 -11.39
CA LEU A 190 -4.85 -6.69 -11.91
C LEU A 190 -4.68 -6.64 -13.42
N ARG A 191 -5.76 -6.38 -14.18
CA ARG A 191 -5.68 -6.29 -15.64
C ARG A 191 -4.80 -5.13 -16.09
N GLN A 192 -4.92 -3.97 -15.43
CA GLN A 192 -4.10 -2.80 -15.74
C GLN A 192 -2.62 -3.05 -15.42
N ALA A 193 -2.32 -3.64 -14.26
CA ALA A 193 -0.96 -3.92 -13.84
C ALA A 193 -0.28 -4.93 -14.77
N HIS A 194 -0.97 -6.01 -15.16
CA HIS A 194 -0.44 -6.97 -16.13
C HIS A 194 -0.25 -6.37 -17.52
N ASN A 195 -1.17 -5.52 -17.99
CA ASN A 195 -1.03 -4.86 -19.28
C ASN A 195 0.14 -3.86 -19.30
N ASN A 196 0.32 -3.08 -18.24
CA ASN A 196 1.46 -2.17 -18.11
C ASN A 196 2.78 -2.94 -18.04
N LEU A 197 2.81 -4.08 -17.33
CA LEU A 197 3.97 -4.96 -17.30
C LEU A 197 4.29 -5.54 -18.69
N GLY A 198 3.28 -5.93 -19.47
CA GLY A 198 3.48 -6.37 -20.86
C GLY A 198 4.03 -5.27 -21.75
N TRP A 199 3.53 -4.04 -21.59
CA TRP A 199 4.05 -2.88 -22.31
C TRP A 199 5.51 -2.58 -21.95
N LEU A 200 5.85 -2.62 -20.66
CA LEU A 200 7.22 -2.46 -20.18
C LEU A 200 8.17 -3.52 -20.76
N TYR A 201 7.76 -4.79 -20.75
CA TYR A 201 8.55 -5.85 -21.36
C TYR A 201 8.72 -5.66 -22.87
N THR A 202 7.70 -5.14 -23.56
CA THR A 202 7.81 -4.80 -24.98
C THR A 202 8.86 -3.71 -25.23
N GLN A 203 8.90 -2.66 -24.39
CA GLN A 203 9.90 -1.59 -24.51
C GLN A 203 11.33 -2.11 -24.29
N GLU A 204 11.50 -3.08 -23.39
CA GLU A 204 12.79 -3.72 -23.11
C GLU A 204 13.17 -4.84 -24.11
N GLY A 205 12.36 -5.08 -25.15
CA GLY A 205 12.60 -6.15 -26.13
C GLY A 205 12.36 -7.57 -25.60
N ARG A 206 11.75 -7.70 -24.42
CA ARG A 206 11.47 -8.98 -23.73
C ARG A 206 10.11 -9.53 -24.17
N TYR A 207 10.00 -9.87 -25.46
CA TYR A 207 8.72 -10.14 -26.12
C TYR A 207 7.96 -11.35 -25.57
N ASN A 208 8.67 -12.42 -25.18
CA ASN A 208 8.02 -13.60 -24.59
C ASN A 208 7.39 -13.28 -23.23
N GLU A 209 8.08 -12.51 -22.38
CA GLU A 209 7.50 -12.05 -21.11
C GLU A 209 6.36 -11.05 -21.32
N ALA A 210 6.46 -10.20 -22.35
CA ALA A 210 5.39 -9.28 -22.73
C ALA A 210 4.10 -10.02 -23.10
N GLU A 211 4.22 -11.02 -23.97
CA GLU A 211 3.10 -11.87 -24.41
C GLU A 211 2.39 -12.50 -23.21
N LEU A 212 3.16 -13.15 -22.33
CA LEU A 212 2.63 -13.77 -21.11
C LEU A 212 1.94 -12.75 -20.19
N ALA A 213 2.48 -11.54 -20.08
CA ALA A 213 1.88 -10.48 -19.27
C ALA A 213 0.56 -9.97 -19.87
N TYR A 214 0.48 -9.77 -21.19
CA TYR A 214 -0.78 -9.42 -21.86
C TYR A 214 -1.83 -10.53 -21.74
N ILE A 215 -1.44 -11.80 -21.91
CA ILE A 215 -2.34 -12.95 -21.70
C ILE A 215 -2.84 -12.98 -20.25
N ARG A 216 -2.01 -12.63 -19.26
CA ARG A 216 -2.46 -12.52 -17.86
C ARG A 216 -3.43 -11.35 -17.65
N ALA A 217 -3.25 -10.24 -18.35
CA ALA A 217 -4.22 -9.13 -18.32
C ALA A 217 -5.58 -9.57 -18.88
N ILE A 218 -5.59 -10.30 -20.01
CA ILE A 218 -6.80 -10.88 -20.61
C ILE A 218 -7.44 -11.94 -19.70
N LYS A 219 -6.64 -12.76 -19.01
CA LYS A 219 -7.16 -13.74 -18.03
C LYS A 219 -7.77 -13.07 -16.81
N ALA A 220 -7.22 -11.94 -16.36
CA ALA A 220 -7.82 -11.15 -15.29
C ALA A 220 -9.13 -10.53 -15.77
N ASP A 221 -9.17 -10.02 -17.01
CA ASP A 221 -10.38 -9.46 -17.62
C ASP A 221 -10.47 -9.73 -19.13
N PRO A 222 -11.33 -10.68 -19.54
CA PRO A 222 -11.54 -11.00 -20.95
C PRO A 222 -12.14 -9.87 -21.79
N GLU A 223 -12.68 -8.82 -21.16
CA GLU A 223 -13.29 -7.65 -21.82
C GLU A 223 -12.32 -6.45 -21.86
N TYR A 224 -11.08 -6.62 -21.41
CA TYR A 224 -10.11 -5.54 -21.42
C TYR A 224 -9.46 -5.33 -22.78
N ALA A 225 -10.14 -4.55 -23.62
CA ALA A 225 -9.76 -4.26 -25.00
C ALA A 225 -8.27 -3.88 -25.15
N ASN A 226 -7.74 -3.02 -24.28
CA ASN A 226 -6.36 -2.53 -24.39
C ASN A 226 -5.31 -3.65 -24.35
N ALA A 227 -5.55 -4.75 -23.63
CA ALA A 227 -4.63 -5.88 -23.62
C ALA A 227 -4.58 -6.61 -24.97
N TYR A 228 -5.73 -6.76 -25.64
CA TYR A 228 -5.78 -7.33 -26.99
C TYR A 228 -5.11 -6.42 -28.02
N TYR A 229 -5.32 -5.11 -27.95
CA TYR A 229 -4.65 -4.17 -28.84
C TYR A 229 -3.12 -4.25 -28.73
N ASN A 230 -2.60 -4.24 -27.50
CA ASN A 230 -1.18 -4.31 -27.26
C ASN A 230 -0.59 -5.68 -27.64
N LEU A 231 -1.32 -6.76 -27.39
CA LEU A 231 -0.92 -8.11 -27.81
C LEU A 231 -0.88 -8.23 -29.35
N GLY A 232 -1.88 -7.68 -30.04
CA GLY A 232 -1.90 -7.66 -31.51
C GLY A 232 -0.73 -6.86 -32.10
N LEU A 233 -0.38 -5.73 -31.49
CA LEU A 233 0.81 -4.96 -31.85
C LEU A 233 2.09 -5.76 -31.60
N LEU A 234 2.21 -6.45 -30.46
CA LEU A 234 3.36 -7.28 -30.14
C LEU A 234 3.56 -8.39 -31.17
N TYR A 235 2.48 -9.10 -31.51
CA TYR A 235 2.51 -10.17 -32.50
C TYR A 235 2.93 -9.69 -33.88
N ASP A 236 2.33 -8.60 -34.35
CA ASP A 236 2.58 -8.06 -35.69
C ASP A 236 3.96 -7.42 -35.84
N LEU A 237 4.42 -6.68 -34.82
CA LEU A 237 5.67 -5.90 -34.90
C LEU A 237 6.92 -6.67 -34.47
N HIS A 238 6.79 -7.66 -33.59
CA HIS A 238 7.95 -8.23 -32.90
C HIS A 238 8.03 -9.76 -32.96
N LEU A 239 6.89 -10.46 -33.04
CA LEU A 239 6.88 -11.93 -33.05
C LEU A 239 6.59 -12.53 -34.44
N ASN A 240 6.18 -11.71 -35.41
CA ASN A 240 5.80 -12.16 -36.75
C ASN A 240 4.71 -13.27 -36.71
N ASP A 241 3.79 -13.16 -35.75
CA ASP A 241 2.62 -14.03 -35.62
C ASP A 241 1.39 -13.33 -36.20
N GLU A 242 1.18 -13.49 -37.50
CA GLU A 242 0.10 -12.81 -38.22
C GLU A 242 -1.29 -13.29 -37.77
N LEU A 243 -1.44 -14.58 -37.49
CA LEU A 243 -2.70 -15.15 -37.03
C LEU A 243 -3.04 -14.62 -35.63
N GLY A 244 -2.08 -14.66 -34.70
CA GLY A 244 -2.25 -14.10 -33.36
C GLY A 244 -2.57 -12.61 -33.41
N ALA A 245 -1.91 -11.85 -34.30
CA ALA A 245 -2.20 -10.43 -34.49
C ALA A 245 -3.63 -10.19 -35.00
N ILE A 246 -4.08 -10.95 -36.01
CA ILE A 246 -5.44 -10.88 -36.55
C ILE A 246 -6.47 -11.13 -35.45
N GLU A 247 -6.34 -12.25 -34.72
CA GLU A 247 -7.27 -12.63 -33.65
C GLU A 247 -7.35 -11.55 -32.55
N ALA A 248 -6.21 -11.02 -32.15
CA ALA A 248 -6.14 -9.98 -31.12
C ALA A 248 -6.77 -8.65 -31.59
N PHE A 249 -6.51 -8.22 -32.82
CA PHE A 249 -7.11 -6.99 -33.35
C PHE A 249 -8.62 -7.13 -33.60
N GLU A 250 -9.08 -8.27 -34.10
CA GLU A 250 -10.52 -8.55 -34.22
C GLU A 250 -11.20 -8.46 -32.87
N ARG A 251 -10.63 -9.12 -31.84
CA ARG A 251 -11.20 -9.07 -30.49
C ARG A 251 -11.20 -7.67 -29.89
N TYR A 252 -10.16 -6.87 -30.16
CA TYR A 252 -10.11 -5.47 -29.76
C TYR A 252 -11.24 -4.62 -30.38
N ILE A 253 -11.52 -4.82 -31.66
CA ILE A 253 -12.57 -4.11 -32.40
C ILE A 253 -13.96 -4.54 -31.91
N GLU A 254 -14.18 -5.84 -31.70
CA GLU A 254 -15.44 -6.37 -31.14
C GLU A 254 -15.79 -5.77 -29.78
N LEU A 255 -14.78 -5.55 -28.94
CA LEU A 255 -14.93 -4.93 -27.62
C LEU A 255 -15.12 -3.40 -27.68
N GLY A 256 -15.16 -2.80 -28.88
CA GLY A 256 -15.35 -1.36 -29.06
C GLY A 256 -14.16 -0.53 -28.61
N GLY A 257 -12.94 -1.04 -28.78
CA GLY A 257 -11.72 -0.33 -28.40
C GLY A 257 -11.59 1.04 -29.06
N GLU A 258 -11.08 2.03 -28.32
CA GLU A 258 -11.00 3.44 -28.77
C GLU A 258 -10.28 3.63 -30.13
N LYS A 259 -9.26 2.81 -30.41
CA LYS A 259 -8.44 2.85 -31.63
C LYS A 259 -8.90 1.82 -32.67
N SER A 260 -10.19 1.46 -32.70
CA SER A 260 -10.73 0.43 -33.61
C SER A 260 -10.43 0.73 -35.08
N ASP A 261 -10.43 2.00 -35.50
CA ASP A 261 -10.08 2.39 -36.87
C ASP A 261 -8.62 2.07 -37.19
N ALA A 262 -7.70 2.37 -36.26
CA ALA A 262 -6.28 2.08 -36.43
C ALA A 262 -6.02 0.57 -36.44
N ALA A 263 -6.70 -0.18 -35.56
CA ALA A 263 -6.63 -1.64 -35.54
C ALA A 263 -7.19 -2.23 -36.85
N SER A 264 -8.29 -1.70 -37.38
CA SER A 264 -8.89 -2.15 -38.64
C SER A 264 -7.97 -1.92 -39.83
N LYS A 265 -7.27 -0.78 -39.86
CA LYS A 265 -6.26 -0.49 -40.88
C LYS A 265 -5.11 -1.50 -40.82
N ARG A 266 -4.57 -1.73 -39.61
CA ARG A 266 -3.49 -2.70 -39.40
C ARG A 266 -3.91 -4.12 -39.78
N LEU A 267 -5.12 -4.52 -39.41
CA LEU A 267 -5.72 -5.81 -39.75
C LEU A 267 -5.82 -6.00 -41.27
N LYS A 268 -6.22 -4.96 -42.01
CA LYS A 268 -6.22 -4.98 -43.47
C LYS A 268 -4.82 -5.16 -44.04
N GLU A 269 -3.84 -4.40 -43.54
CA GLU A 269 -2.44 -4.50 -43.97
C GLU A 269 -1.84 -5.89 -43.72
N ILE A 270 -2.14 -6.52 -42.58
CA ILE A 270 -1.68 -7.89 -42.28
C ILE A 270 -2.26 -8.90 -43.29
N ARG A 271 -3.57 -8.81 -43.59
CA ARG A 271 -4.26 -9.72 -44.51
C ARG A 271 -3.83 -9.58 -45.98
N GLU A 272 -3.15 -8.49 -46.32
CA GLU A 272 -2.67 -8.20 -47.67
C GLU A 272 -1.19 -8.58 -47.89
N ARG A 273 -0.47 -9.01 -46.84
CA ARG A 273 0.90 -9.54 -46.95
C ARG A 273 0.91 -10.96 -47.52
#